data_AF-A0A434CHX0-F1
#
_entry.id   AF-A0A434CHX0-F1
#
_cell.length_a   1.000
_cell.length_b   1.000
_cell.length_c   1.000
_cell.angle_alpha   90.00
_cell.angle_beta   90.00
_cell.angle_gamma   90.00
#
_symmetry.space_group_name_H-M   'P 1'
#
loop_
_entity.id
_entity.type
_entity.pdbx_description
1 polymer ?
#
loop_
_entity_poly.entity_id
_entity_poly.type
_entity_poly.pdbx_seq_one_letter_code
_entity_poly.pdbx_strand_id
1 'polypeptide(L)'
;LQLVRDCDAVVHVAAIPRPTGRAGGEVFKTNVATAYNVVEAAAMAGAARFVYASSFSVFGYPFFEKAVRPPYLPVDMNHPVGAQDPYGLSKWLGEEIVDAAVRRGAFSAVSIRMPWIQTPASFFAGVGPRRATADSARDLWAYLD
;
A
#
# COMPACT_ATOMS: atom_id res chain seq x y z
N LEU A 1 20.34 10.53 -2.67
CA LEU A 1 20.71 10.75 -1.24
C LEU A 1 20.27 12.11 -0.69
N GLN A 2 20.30 13.22 -1.46
CA GLN A 2 20.00 14.57 -0.93
C GLN A 2 18.68 14.69 -0.12
N LEU A 3 17.62 13.98 -0.50
CA LEU A 3 16.31 14.06 0.16
C LEU A 3 16.20 13.32 1.51
N VAL A 4 17.08 12.36 1.77
CA VAL A 4 17.03 11.50 2.97
C VAL A 4 18.28 11.61 3.83
N ARG A 5 19.19 12.51 3.45
CA ARG A 5 20.43 12.75 4.18
C ARG A 5 20.09 13.29 5.56
N ASP A 6 20.74 12.75 6.59
CA ASP A 6 20.61 13.16 7.99
C ASP A 6 19.18 12.98 8.57
N CYS A 7 18.33 12.15 7.94
CA CYS A 7 17.01 11.80 8.48
C CYS A 7 17.09 10.63 9.47
N ASP A 8 16.55 10.80 10.68
CA ASP A 8 16.41 9.69 11.65
C ASP A 8 15.40 8.63 11.20
N ALA A 9 14.40 9.05 10.43
CA ALA A 9 13.33 8.22 9.92
C ALA A 9 12.89 8.66 8.52
N VAL A 10 12.47 7.69 7.70
CA VAL A 10 11.89 7.95 6.37
C VAL A 10 10.46 7.39 6.32
N VAL A 11 9.51 8.24 5.92
CA VAL A 11 8.11 7.87 5.74
C VAL A 11 7.78 7.92 4.26
N HIS A 12 7.69 6.75 3.62
CA HIS A 12 7.45 6.63 2.19
C HIS A 12 5.96 6.43 1.88
N VAL A 13 5.30 7.54 1.53
CA VAL A 13 3.86 7.59 1.16
C VAL A 13 3.61 7.75 -0.34
N ALA A 14 4.64 8.04 -1.13
CA ALA A 14 4.49 8.34 -2.55
C ALA A 14 4.17 7.08 -3.38
N ALA A 15 3.06 7.11 -4.10
CA ALA A 15 2.66 6.07 -5.06
C ALA A 15 1.57 6.61 -6.00
N ILE A 16 1.40 5.98 -7.16
CA ILE A 16 0.14 6.05 -7.91
C ILE A 16 -0.88 5.22 -7.12
N PRO A 17 -1.99 5.81 -6.64
CA PRO A 17 -2.79 5.24 -5.53
C PRO A 17 -3.86 4.23 -5.95
N ARG A 18 -3.96 3.91 -7.24
CA ARG A 18 -5.01 3.03 -7.80
C ARG A 18 -4.60 2.50 -9.18
N PRO A 19 -5.17 1.39 -9.64
CA PRO A 19 -4.87 0.83 -10.96
C PRO A 19 -5.61 1.53 -12.12
N THR A 20 -6.48 2.51 -11.83
CA THR A 20 -7.28 3.23 -12.83
C THR A 20 -6.72 4.60 -13.18
N GLY A 21 -6.93 5.03 -14.43
CA GLY A 21 -6.52 6.34 -14.94
C GLY A 21 -5.08 6.40 -15.50
N ARG A 22 -4.33 5.30 -15.43
CA ARG A 22 -3.00 5.12 -16.04
C ARG A 22 -2.87 3.69 -16.55
N ALA A 23 -1.91 3.43 -17.43
CA ALA A 23 -1.63 2.07 -17.88
C ALA A 23 -1.14 1.22 -16.69
N GLY A 24 -1.63 -0.02 -16.54
CA GLY A 24 -1.27 -0.88 -15.42
C GLY A 24 0.24 -1.09 -15.25
N GLY A 25 0.96 -1.26 -16.37
CA GLY A 25 2.43 -1.35 -16.36
C GLY A 25 3.12 -0.08 -15.87
N GLU A 26 2.55 1.11 -16.10
CA GLU A 26 3.05 2.38 -15.57
C GLU A 26 2.86 2.45 -14.04
N VAL A 27 1.67 2.06 -13.55
CA VAL A 27 1.37 1.99 -12.11
C VAL A 27 2.36 1.08 -11.40
N PHE A 28 2.50 -0.14 -11.90
CA PHE A 28 3.38 -1.14 -11.32
C PHE A 28 4.84 -0.69 -11.34
N LYS A 29 5.36 -0.31 -12.51
CA LYS A 29 6.75 0.12 -12.68
C LYS A 29 7.08 1.29 -11.76
N THR A 30 6.23 2.31 -11.74
CA THR A 30 6.46 3.52 -10.94
C THR A 30 6.53 3.18 -9.47
N ASN A 31 5.51 2.49 -8.94
CA ASN A 31 5.41 2.21 -7.52
C ASN A 31 6.54 1.29 -7.01
N VAL A 32 6.88 0.24 -7.76
CA VAL A 32 7.96 -0.68 -7.37
C VAL A 32 9.32 0.00 -7.45
N ALA A 33 9.60 0.74 -8.54
CA ALA A 33 10.87 1.43 -8.69
C ALA A 33 11.05 2.53 -7.63
N THR A 34 10.00 3.29 -7.31
CA THR A 34 10.07 4.31 -6.26
C THR A 34 10.28 3.71 -4.88
N ALA A 35 9.59 2.61 -4.55
CA ALA A 35 9.77 1.93 -3.28
C ALA A 35 11.21 1.43 -3.11
N TYR A 36 11.76 0.75 -4.12
CA TYR A 36 13.15 0.28 -4.11
C TYR A 36 14.14 1.43 -3.92
N ASN A 37 14.03 2.48 -4.74
CA ASN A 37 14.96 3.60 -4.69
C ASN A 37 14.94 4.33 -3.35
N VAL A 38 13.78 4.52 -2.74
CA VAL A 38 13.66 5.20 -1.44
C VAL A 38 14.17 4.31 -0.29
N VAL A 39 13.91 3.01 -0.33
CA VAL A 39 14.45 2.03 0.63
C VAL A 39 15.98 1.99 0.58
N GLU A 40 16.56 1.86 -0.61
CA GLU A 40 18.02 1.86 -0.75
C GLU A 40 18.62 3.21 -0.34
N ALA A 41 17.99 4.33 -0.71
CA ALA A 41 18.47 5.65 -0.31
C ALA A 41 18.44 5.82 1.23
N ALA A 42 17.38 5.36 1.90
CA ALA A 42 17.29 5.39 3.36
C ALA A 42 18.35 4.52 4.03
N ALA A 43 18.58 3.32 3.50
CA ALA A 43 19.63 2.41 3.97
C ALA A 43 21.03 3.03 3.83
N MET A 44 21.35 3.60 2.66
CA MET A 44 22.63 4.27 2.40
C MET A 44 22.84 5.53 3.24
N ALA A 45 21.76 6.22 3.61
CA ALA A 45 21.81 7.40 4.46
C ALA A 45 21.92 7.07 5.96
N GLY A 46 21.78 5.79 6.35
CA GLY A 46 21.86 5.36 7.75
C GLY A 46 20.64 5.74 8.58
N ALA A 47 19.46 5.90 7.97
CA ALA A 47 18.22 6.15 8.71
C ALA A 47 17.93 4.99 9.67
N ALA A 48 17.45 5.27 10.89
CA ALA A 48 17.18 4.23 11.88
C ALA A 48 15.82 3.55 11.70
N ARG A 49 14.85 4.27 11.10
CA ARG A 49 13.46 3.84 10.96
C ARG A 49 12.90 4.07 9.56
N PHE A 50 12.09 3.13 9.08
CA PHE A 50 11.39 3.25 7.81
C PHE A 50 9.90 2.93 7.98
N VAL A 51 9.04 3.81 7.48
CA VAL A 51 7.59 3.58 7.43
C VAL A 51 7.16 3.50 5.99
N TYR A 52 6.56 2.38 5.61
CA TYR A 52 6.05 2.16 4.26
C TYR A 52 4.53 2.23 4.25
N ALA A 53 4.00 3.12 3.40
CA ALA A 53 2.58 3.19 3.11
C ALA A 53 2.18 2.03 2.19
N SER A 54 1.86 0.88 2.79
CA SER A 54 1.26 -0.24 2.08
C SER A 54 -0.25 -0.02 1.86
N SER A 55 -0.99 -1.06 1.51
CA SER A 55 -2.42 -1.00 1.23
C SER A 55 -3.11 -2.31 1.61
N PHE A 56 -4.36 -2.19 2.05
CA PHE A 56 -5.28 -3.32 2.17
C PHE A 56 -5.44 -4.09 0.83
N SER A 57 -5.09 -3.48 -0.31
CA SER A 57 -5.01 -4.14 -1.63
C SER A 57 -3.99 -5.26 -1.76
N VAL A 58 -3.07 -5.40 -0.80
CA VAL A 58 -2.23 -6.61 -0.68
C VAL A 58 -3.09 -7.87 -0.53
N PHE A 59 -4.26 -7.77 0.13
CA PHE A 59 -5.20 -8.89 0.27
C PHE A 59 -6.09 -9.11 -0.96
N GLY A 60 -5.95 -8.29 -2.02
CA GLY A 60 -6.74 -8.38 -3.25
C GLY A 60 -7.90 -7.39 -3.38
N TYR A 61 -8.16 -6.58 -2.37
CA TYR A 61 -9.31 -5.69 -2.32
C TYR A 61 -8.94 -4.20 -2.54
N PRO A 62 -9.80 -3.35 -3.12
CA PRO A 62 -11.05 -3.66 -3.80
C PRO A 62 -10.88 -3.96 -5.29
N PHE A 63 -9.64 -3.99 -5.77
CA PHE A 63 -9.30 -3.94 -7.18
C PHE A 63 -9.12 -5.31 -7.85
N PHE A 64 -9.48 -6.41 -7.17
CA PHE A 64 -9.47 -7.74 -7.78
C PHE A 64 -10.07 -7.77 -9.19
N GLU A 65 -9.44 -8.53 -10.09
CA GLU A 65 -9.98 -8.81 -11.42
C GLU A 65 -11.04 -9.92 -11.34
N LYS A 66 -10.79 -10.92 -10.49
CA LYS A 66 -11.71 -12.00 -10.14
C LYS A 66 -12.13 -11.89 -8.69
N ALA A 67 -13.44 -11.96 -8.43
CA ALA A 67 -14.00 -11.84 -7.10
C ALA A 67 -13.29 -12.75 -6.08
N VAL A 68 -12.84 -12.16 -4.97
CA VAL A 68 -12.15 -12.85 -3.88
C VAL A 68 -13.13 -13.09 -2.75
N ARG A 69 -13.35 -14.36 -2.41
CA ARG A 69 -14.04 -14.73 -1.17
C ARG A 69 -13.02 -14.66 -0.02
N PRO A 70 -13.23 -13.84 1.03
CA PRO A 70 -12.32 -13.83 2.16
C PRO A 70 -12.32 -15.21 2.84
N PRO A 71 -11.15 -15.78 3.16
CA PRO A 71 -11.04 -17.06 3.86
C PRO A 71 -11.64 -17.01 5.27
N TYR A 72 -11.56 -15.84 5.93
CA TYR A 72 -12.18 -15.59 7.23
C TYR A 72 -12.39 -14.08 7.47
N LEU A 73 -13.20 -13.77 8.48
CA LEU A 73 -13.40 -12.44 9.02
C LEU A 73 -13.32 -12.49 10.57
N PRO A 74 -12.88 -11.41 11.25
CA PRO A 74 -12.35 -10.17 10.66
C PRO A 74 -11.01 -10.39 9.93
N VAL A 75 -10.67 -9.52 8.97
CA VAL A 75 -9.37 -9.57 8.28
C VAL A 75 -8.28 -9.14 9.25
N ASP A 76 -7.23 -9.95 9.37
CA ASP A 76 -6.03 -9.63 10.14
C ASP A 76 -4.75 -9.73 9.29
N MET A 77 -3.58 -9.59 9.91
CA MET A 77 -2.29 -9.61 9.21
C MET A 77 -1.86 -11.00 8.72
N ASN A 78 -2.50 -12.09 9.18
CA ASN A 78 -2.30 -13.46 8.69
C ASN A 78 -3.10 -13.75 7.42
N HIS A 79 -3.92 -12.82 6.95
CA HIS A 79 -4.71 -13.03 5.75
C HIS A 79 -3.77 -13.18 4.54
N PRO A 80 -4.00 -14.16 3.64
CA PRO A 80 -3.10 -14.40 2.52
C PRO A 80 -3.02 -13.20 1.60
N VAL A 81 -1.86 -13.03 0.97
CA VAL A 81 -1.69 -12.12 -0.16
C VAL A 81 -2.63 -12.56 -1.28
N GLY A 82 -3.42 -11.61 -1.78
CA GLY A 82 -4.45 -11.82 -2.79
C GLY A 82 -4.43 -10.80 -3.91
N ALA A 83 -3.39 -9.97 -3.99
CA ALA A 83 -3.23 -8.95 -5.01
C ALA A 83 -3.30 -9.55 -6.43
N GLN A 84 -4.21 -9.02 -7.24
CA GLN A 84 -4.38 -9.39 -8.66
C GLN A 84 -4.05 -8.23 -9.60
N ASP A 85 -4.31 -7.00 -9.15
CA ASP A 85 -4.14 -5.80 -9.95
C ASP A 85 -2.71 -5.21 -9.81
N PRO A 86 -2.29 -4.37 -10.77
CA PRO A 86 -0.95 -3.76 -10.75
C PRO A 86 -0.64 -2.93 -9.50
N TYR A 87 -1.64 -2.28 -8.90
CA TYR A 87 -1.44 -1.47 -7.70
C TYR A 87 -1.29 -2.35 -6.46
N GLY A 88 -2.20 -3.31 -6.23
CA GLY A 88 -2.07 -4.28 -5.13
C GLY A 88 -0.75 -5.05 -5.19
N LEU A 89 -0.37 -5.51 -6.38
CA LEU A 89 0.89 -6.23 -6.61
C LEU A 89 2.09 -5.35 -6.29
N SER A 90 2.08 -4.08 -6.70
CA SER A 90 3.17 -3.14 -6.39
C SER A 90 3.30 -2.88 -4.89
N LYS A 91 2.20 -2.85 -4.14
CA LYS A 91 2.20 -2.63 -2.70
C LYS A 91 2.78 -3.82 -1.95
N TRP A 92 2.38 -5.04 -2.32
CA TRP A 92 2.96 -6.26 -1.76
C TRP A 92 4.47 -6.34 -2.04
N LEU A 93 4.91 -6.17 -3.29
CA LEU A 93 6.34 -6.21 -3.60
C LEU A 93 7.14 -5.08 -2.91
N GLY A 94 6.51 -3.94 -2.63
CA GLY A 94 7.10 -2.91 -1.79
C GLY A 94 7.34 -3.36 -0.35
N GLU A 95 6.43 -4.14 0.25
CA GLU A 95 6.66 -4.77 1.55
C GLU A 95 7.85 -5.73 1.51
N GLU A 96 7.95 -6.56 0.46
CA GLU A 96 9.08 -7.49 0.29
C GLU A 96 10.43 -6.77 0.15
N ILE A 97 10.46 -5.63 -0.52
CA ILE A 97 11.64 -4.76 -0.63
C ILE A 97 12.04 -4.22 0.75
N VAL A 98 11.08 -3.75 1.53
CA VAL A 98 11.32 -3.25 2.90
C VAL A 98 11.85 -4.39 3.78
N ASP A 99 11.22 -5.56 3.74
CA ASP A 99 11.65 -6.73 4.51
C ASP A 99 13.06 -7.19 4.12
N ALA A 100 13.43 -7.10 2.84
CA ALA A 100 14.79 -7.37 2.39
C ALA A 100 15.81 -6.39 3.00
N ALA A 101 15.45 -5.12 3.13
CA ALA A 101 16.28 -4.11 3.80
C ALA A 101 16.39 -4.35 5.32
N VAL A 102 15.31 -4.77 5.96
CA VAL A 102 15.32 -5.14 7.39
C VAL A 102 16.20 -6.38 7.62
N ARG A 103 16.10 -7.42 6.78
CA ARG A 103 16.92 -8.64 6.89
C ARG A 103 18.42 -8.39 6.80
N ARG A 104 18.86 -7.38 6.04
CA ARG A 104 20.27 -6.96 5.97
C ARG A 104 20.69 -5.98 7.08
N GLY A 105 19.79 -5.66 8.00
CA GLY A 105 20.07 -4.75 9.12
C GLY A 105 20.11 -3.27 8.76
N ALA A 106 19.45 -2.85 7.66
CA ALA A 106 19.50 -1.46 7.22
C ALA A 106 18.78 -0.51 8.20
N PHE A 107 17.62 -0.92 8.71
CA PHE A 107 16.78 -0.15 9.64
C PHE A 107 15.72 -1.06 10.28
N SER A 108 15.04 -0.54 11.29
CA SER A 108 13.74 -1.10 11.72
C SER A 108 12.62 -0.52 10.85
N ALA A 109 11.59 -1.31 10.55
CA ALA A 109 10.52 -0.85 9.67
C ALA A 109 9.12 -1.28 10.09
N VAL A 110 8.12 -0.51 9.64
CA VAL A 110 6.70 -0.85 9.70
C VAL A 110 6.06 -0.58 8.34
N SER A 111 5.35 -1.58 7.81
CA SER A 111 4.49 -1.43 6.63
C SER A 111 3.03 -1.36 7.08
N ILE A 112 2.31 -0.31 6.68
CA ILE A 112 0.93 -0.07 7.11
C ILE A 112 -0.01 -0.35 5.94
N ARG A 113 -0.81 -1.42 6.04
CA ARG A 113 -1.83 -1.79 5.04
C ARG A 113 -3.09 -0.95 5.22
N MET A 114 -3.06 0.28 4.75
CA MET A 114 -4.16 1.23 4.93
C MET A 114 -5.39 0.84 4.07
N PRO A 115 -6.63 0.94 4.62
CA PRO A 115 -7.84 0.90 3.82
C PRO A 115 -8.03 2.23 3.07
N TRP A 116 -9.21 2.45 2.49
CA TRP A 116 -9.50 3.73 1.86
C TRP A 116 -9.60 4.84 2.91
N ILE A 117 -8.62 5.74 2.92
CA ILE A 117 -8.59 6.93 3.79
C ILE A 117 -9.48 8.01 3.18
N GLN A 118 -10.39 8.54 3.99
CA GLN A 118 -11.28 9.64 3.64
C GLN A 118 -11.11 10.77 4.64
N THR A 119 -11.54 11.96 4.25
CA THR A 119 -11.85 13.04 5.18
C THR A 119 -13.36 13.09 5.40
N PRO A 120 -13.86 13.73 6.47
CA PRO A 120 -15.29 13.94 6.64
C PRO A 120 -15.96 14.60 5.41
N ALA A 121 -15.26 15.52 4.75
CA ALA A 121 -15.74 16.17 3.53
C ALA A 121 -15.78 15.23 2.32
N SER A 122 -14.74 14.41 2.12
CA SER A 122 -14.67 13.51 0.96
C SER A 122 -15.51 12.25 1.12
N PHE A 123 -15.82 11.84 2.36
CA PHE A 123 -16.60 10.64 2.63
C PHE A 123 -17.99 10.68 1.97
N PHE A 124 -18.75 11.74 2.20
CA PHE A 124 -20.12 11.84 1.68
C PHE A 124 -20.18 11.92 0.15
N ALA A 125 -19.18 12.52 -0.48
CA ALA A 125 -19.12 12.63 -1.93
C ALA A 125 -18.54 11.36 -2.60
N GLY A 126 -17.50 10.76 -2.01
CA GLY A 126 -16.73 9.68 -2.64
C GLY A 126 -17.10 8.28 -2.19
N VAL A 127 -17.45 8.09 -0.92
CA VAL A 127 -17.80 6.77 -0.34
C VAL A 127 -19.31 6.62 -0.21
N GLY A 128 -20.02 7.66 0.22
CA GLY A 128 -21.47 7.67 0.43
C GLY A 128 -22.27 7.03 -0.72
N PRO A 129 -22.12 7.47 -1.98
CA PRO A 129 -22.87 6.92 -3.11
C PRO A 129 -22.55 5.43 -3.34
N ARG A 130 -21.30 5.02 -3.14
CA ARG A 130 -20.88 3.63 -3.30
C ARG A 130 -21.49 2.74 -2.22
N ARG A 131 -21.72 3.24 -1.01
CA ARG A 131 -22.37 2.49 0.09
C ARG A 131 -23.81 2.08 -0.23
N ALA A 132 -24.46 2.72 -1.20
CA ALA A 132 -25.80 2.35 -1.67
C ALA A 132 -25.80 1.23 -2.73
N THR A 133 -24.64 0.75 -3.20
CA THR A 133 -24.54 -0.28 -4.24
C THR A 133 -23.83 -1.54 -3.72
N ALA A 134 -23.97 -2.64 -4.48
CA ALA A 134 -23.26 -3.89 -4.18
C ALA A 134 -21.72 -3.75 -4.25
N ASP A 135 -21.20 -2.73 -4.95
CA ASP A 135 -19.76 -2.46 -5.02
C ASP A 135 -19.14 -2.02 -3.68
N SER A 136 -19.98 -1.65 -2.71
CA SER A 136 -19.57 -1.37 -1.33
C SER A 136 -18.92 -2.57 -0.63
N ALA A 137 -19.22 -3.81 -1.06
CA ALA A 137 -18.63 -5.00 -0.48
C ALA A 137 -17.16 -5.22 -0.92
N ARG A 138 -16.71 -4.58 -2.00
CA ARG A 138 -15.37 -4.87 -2.56
C ARG A 138 -14.23 -4.43 -1.63
N ASP A 139 -14.45 -3.45 -0.76
CA ASP A 139 -13.47 -3.01 0.26
C ASP A 139 -13.81 -3.53 1.66
N LEU A 140 -14.71 -4.52 1.77
CA LEU A 140 -15.23 -5.05 3.03
C LEU A 140 -15.78 -3.97 3.97
N TRP A 141 -16.28 -2.87 3.41
CA TRP A 141 -16.73 -1.70 4.15
C TRP A 141 -15.68 -1.01 5.01
N ALA A 142 -14.39 -1.35 4.82
CA ALA A 142 -13.29 -0.74 5.55
C ALA A 142 -13.04 0.70 5.08
N TYR A 143 -12.92 1.62 6.05
CA TYR A 143 -12.46 3.00 5.83
C TYR A 143 -11.78 3.53 7.11
N LEU A 144 -11.01 4.60 6.96
CA LEU A 144 -10.52 5.43 8.07
C LEU A 144 -10.98 6.87 7.79
N ASP A 145 -11.50 7.55 8.81
CA ASP A 145 -11.95 8.95 8.81
C ASP A 145 -11.07 9.88 9.68
#